data_AF-A0A2P9H9H7-F1
#
_entry.id   AF-A0A2P9H9H7-F1
#
_cell.length_a   1.000
_cell.length_b   1.000
_cell.length_c   1.000
_cell.angle_alpha   90.00
_cell.angle_beta   90.00
_cell.angle_gamma   90.00
#
_symmetry.space_group_name_H-M   'P 1'
#
loop_
_entity.id
_entity.type
_entity.pdbx_description
1 polymer ?
#
loop_
_entity_poly.entity_id
_entity_poly.type
_entity_poly.pdbx_seq_one_letter_code
_entity_poly.pdbx_strand_id
1 'polypeptide(L)'
;MFNSQTSRLLEMNFFKCEKTFFSANFKNCLLQYCNFLDLNMKSSSFNGSKLKDSHFTNTTLKSADFSGVDLSGAIFHNCDLCNADFSSSTQCDIDPKSNKIEKAKFSFAEASGLLHAFDITIV
;
A
#
# COMPACT_ATOMS: atom_id res chain seq x y z
N MET A 1 -15.06 -3.05 9.94
CA MET A 1 -14.01 -3.77 9.18
C MET A 1 -14.58 -4.09 7.82
N PHE A 2 -13.98 -3.60 6.74
CA PHE A 2 -14.38 -3.98 5.37
C PHE A 2 -13.71 -5.32 5.05
N ASN A 3 -14.45 -6.30 4.53
CA ASN A 3 -13.89 -7.61 4.20
C ASN A 3 -14.29 -7.99 2.78
N SER A 4 -13.30 -8.21 1.94
CA SER A 4 -13.43 -8.64 0.56
C SER A 4 -12.30 -9.60 0.27
N GLN A 5 -12.64 -10.77 -0.27
CA GLN A 5 -11.67 -11.78 -0.67
C GLN A 5 -11.95 -12.16 -2.11
N THR A 6 -10.89 -12.39 -2.89
CA THR A 6 -10.98 -12.85 -4.29
C THR A 6 -11.90 -12.00 -5.18
N SER A 7 -12.09 -10.73 -4.82
CA SER A 7 -13.01 -9.82 -5.51
C SER A 7 -12.28 -8.98 -6.55
N ARG A 8 -13.02 -8.51 -7.55
CA ARG A 8 -12.55 -7.53 -8.53
C ARG A 8 -13.23 -6.19 -8.23
N LEU A 9 -12.44 -5.20 -7.84
CA LEU A 9 -12.88 -3.86 -7.47
C LEU A 9 -12.18 -2.88 -8.41
N LEU A 10 -12.96 -2.18 -9.21
CA LEU A 10 -12.48 -1.27 -10.23
C LEU A 10 -13.05 0.12 -9.95
N GLU A 11 -12.19 1.14 -9.97
CA GLU A 11 -12.59 2.56 -9.89
C GLU A 11 -13.39 2.92 -8.61
N MET A 12 -13.20 2.13 -7.54
CA MET A 12 -13.90 2.33 -6.28
C MET A 12 -13.29 3.49 -5.49
N ASN A 13 -14.16 4.41 -5.06
CA ASN A 13 -13.80 5.56 -4.25
C ASN A 13 -14.08 5.28 -2.76
N PHE A 14 -13.18 4.58 -2.09
CA PHE A 14 -13.36 4.17 -0.69
C PHE A 14 -13.36 5.35 0.29
N PHE A 15 -12.75 6.48 -0.06
CA PHE A 15 -12.79 7.71 0.74
C PHE A 15 -14.22 8.25 0.94
N LYS A 16 -15.18 7.82 0.11
CA LYS A 16 -16.61 8.15 0.26
C LYS A 16 -17.33 7.24 1.25
N CYS A 17 -16.76 6.09 1.58
CA CYS A 17 -17.30 5.20 2.61
C CYS A 17 -17.00 5.82 3.98
N GLU A 18 -17.88 5.62 4.97
CA GLU A 18 -17.76 6.26 6.31
C GLU A 18 -16.33 6.17 6.85
N LYS A 19 -15.77 7.31 7.31
CA LYS A 19 -14.36 7.51 7.70
C LYS A 19 -13.88 6.64 8.89
N THR A 20 -14.71 5.74 9.40
CA THR A 20 -14.48 4.88 10.56
C THR A 20 -14.09 3.46 10.19
N PHE A 21 -13.63 3.20 8.95
CA PHE A 21 -12.84 2.00 8.71
C PHE A 21 -11.59 2.09 9.59
N PHE A 22 -11.40 1.12 10.48
CA PHE A 22 -10.18 1.00 11.28
C PHE A 22 -9.24 -0.05 10.69
N SER A 23 -9.80 -0.97 9.90
CA SER A 23 -9.11 -2.04 9.20
C SER A 23 -9.94 -2.53 8.02
N ALA A 24 -9.25 -2.95 6.96
CA ALA A 24 -9.82 -3.58 5.78
C ALA A 24 -9.05 -4.86 5.43
N ASN A 25 -9.77 -5.86 4.93
CA ASN A 25 -9.19 -7.09 4.41
C ASN A 25 -9.54 -7.18 2.92
N PHE A 26 -8.51 -7.17 2.08
CA PHE A 26 -8.55 -7.30 0.65
C PHE A 26 -7.61 -8.42 0.23
N LYS A 27 -7.76 -9.63 0.77
CA LYS A 27 -6.88 -10.75 0.44
C LYS A 27 -7.18 -11.32 -0.96
N ASN A 28 -6.14 -11.51 -1.78
CA ASN A 28 -6.24 -12.06 -3.14
C ASN A 28 -7.22 -11.29 -4.06
N CYS A 29 -7.39 -9.99 -3.84
CA CYS A 29 -8.27 -9.13 -4.61
C CYS A 29 -7.54 -8.48 -5.80
N LEU A 30 -8.31 -8.12 -6.80
CA LEU A 30 -7.88 -7.24 -7.89
C LEU A 30 -8.47 -5.86 -7.64
N LEU A 31 -7.63 -4.91 -7.25
CA LEU A 31 -8.00 -3.52 -7.03
C LEU A 31 -7.32 -2.68 -8.11
N GLN A 32 -8.10 -2.12 -9.02
CA GLN A 32 -7.56 -1.27 -10.08
C GLN A 32 -8.20 0.11 -10.03
N TYR A 33 -7.39 1.16 -10.10
CA TYR A 33 -7.86 2.55 -10.06
C TYR A 33 -8.69 2.88 -8.81
N CYS A 34 -8.49 2.14 -7.72
CA CYS A 34 -9.19 2.38 -6.46
C CYS A 34 -8.56 3.56 -5.71
N ASN A 35 -9.37 4.32 -4.97
CA ASN A 35 -8.93 5.50 -4.23
C ASN A 35 -9.22 5.36 -2.73
N PHE A 36 -8.15 5.44 -1.92
CA PHE A 36 -8.13 5.29 -0.46
C PHE A 36 -7.74 6.59 0.27
N LEU A 37 -7.95 7.75 -0.36
CA LEU A 37 -7.64 9.08 0.18
C LEU A 37 -8.18 9.30 1.60
N ASP A 38 -7.35 9.86 2.47
CA ASP A 38 -7.68 10.27 3.85
C ASP A 38 -8.24 9.16 4.76
N LEU A 39 -8.04 7.89 4.41
CA LEU A 39 -8.55 6.76 5.21
C LEU A 39 -7.59 6.37 6.34
N ASN A 40 -8.18 5.95 7.45
CA ASN A 40 -7.47 5.20 8.48
C ASN A 40 -7.60 3.70 8.17
N MET A 41 -6.50 3.00 7.97
CA MET A 41 -6.46 1.62 7.51
C MET A 41 -5.41 0.81 8.26
N LYS A 42 -5.21 1.13 9.55
CA LYS A 42 -4.27 0.42 10.43
C LYS A 42 -4.51 -1.09 10.39
N SER A 43 -3.44 -1.86 10.32
CA SER A 43 -3.49 -3.33 10.32
C SER A 43 -4.38 -3.94 9.23
N SER A 44 -4.59 -3.22 8.12
CA SER A 44 -5.29 -3.78 6.96
C SER A 44 -4.43 -4.80 6.25
N SER A 45 -5.04 -5.79 5.60
CA SER A 45 -4.32 -6.79 4.81
C SER A 45 -4.73 -6.69 3.35
N PHE A 46 -3.73 -6.60 2.49
CA PHE A 46 -3.84 -6.68 1.03
C PHE A 46 -3.14 -7.94 0.50
N ASN A 47 -2.77 -8.88 1.36
CA ASN A 47 -1.93 -10.03 1.02
C ASN A 47 -2.38 -10.75 -0.27
N GLY A 48 -1.42 -10.98 -1.17
CA GLY A 48 -1.64 -11.69 -2.44
C GLY A 48 -2.47 -10.93 -3.49
N SER A 49 -2.78 -9.65 -3.25
CA SER A 49 -3.59 -8.84 -4.16
C SER A 49 -2.79 -8.14 -5.25
N LYS A 50 -3.51 -7.57 -6.20
CA LYS A 50 -2.96 -6.63 -7.18
C LYS A 50 -3.61 -5.27 -6.98
N LEU A 51 -2.80 -4.24 -6.76
CA LEU A 51 -3.20 -2.86 -6.46
C LEU A 51 -2.86 -1.92 -7.62
N LYS A 52 -3.18 -2.33 -8.84
CA LYS A 52 -2.77 -1.62 -10.05
C LYS A 52 -3.33 -0.20 -10.08
N ASP A 53 -2.46 0.79 -10.29
CA ASP A 53 -2.85 2.21 -10.44
C ASP A 53 -3.78 2.72 -9.32
N SER A 54 -3.67 2.15 -8.11
CA SER A 54 -4.50 2.50 -6.95
C SER A 54 -3.83 3.58 -6.11
N HIS A 55 -4.63 4.50 -5.56
CA HIS A 55 -4.12 5.70 -4.89
C HIS A 55 -4.31 5.62 -3.37
N PHE A 56 -3.21 5.79 -2.65
CA PHE A 56 -3.14 5.99 -1.22
C PHE A 56 -2.52 7.37 -0.96
N THR A 57 -3.35 8.33 -0.55
CA THR A 57 -2.89 9.68 -0.23
C THR A 57 -3.42 10.07 1.14
N ASN A 58 -2.54 10.59 2.00
CA ASN A 58 -2.87 10.92 3.40
C ASN A 58 -3.45 9.73 4.20
N THR A 59 -3.10 8.49 3.82
CA THR A 59 -3.69 7.28 4.40
C THR A 59 -2.85 6.79 5.58
N THR A 60 -3.50 6.35 6.68
CA THR A 60 -2.80 5.64 7.76
C THR A 60 -2.81 4.14 7.51
N LEU A 61 -1.65 3.56 7.23
CA LEU A 61 -1.45 2.15 6.88
C LEU A 61 -0.46 1.45 7.84
N LYS A 62 -0.33 1.98 9.06
CA LYS A 62 0.55 1.41 10.09
C LYS A 62 0.23 -0.07 10.32
N SER A 63 1.28 -0.90 10.29
CA SER A 63 1.21 -2.36 10.43
C SER A 63 0.33 -3.05 9.38
N ALA A 64 0.11 -2.43 8.21
CA ALA A 64 -0.59 -3.07 7.11
C ALA A 64 0.26 -4.18 6.47
N ASP A 65 -0.39 -5.21 5.98
CA ASP A 65 0.22 -6.36 5.32
C ASP A 65 0.05 -6.23 3.80
N PHE A 66 1.16 -5.92 3.12
CA PHE A 66 1.29 -5.87 1.66
C PHE A 66 2.14 -7.05 1.14
N SER A 67 2.32 -8.12 1.91
CA SER A 67 3.10 -9.27 1.47
C SER A 67 2.46 -9.93 0.24
N GLY A 68 3.27 -10.30 -0.76
CA GLY A 68 2.80 -10.92 -1.99
C GLY A 68 1.97 -10.02 -2.91
N VAL A 69 2.01 -8.70 -2.71
CA VAL A 69 1.21 -7.74 -3.49
C VAL A 69 1.95 -7.26 -4.73
N ASP A 70 1.25 -7.22 -5.86
CA ASP A 70 1.68 -6.49 -7.05
C ASP A 70 1.23 -5.03 -6.95
N LEU A 71 2.19 -4.12 -6.75
CA LEU A 71 1.98 -2.68 -6.56
C LEU A 71 2.20 -1.86 -7.85
N SER A 72 2.13 -2.49 -9.03
CA SER A 72 2.33 -1.80 -10.32
C SER A 72 1.51 -0.51 -10.43
N GLY A 73 2.18 0.65 -10.45
CA GLY A 73 1.54 1.96 -10.55
C GLY A 73 0.76 2.41 -9.31
N ALA A 74 0.82 1.67 -8.21
CA ALA A 74 0.22 2.09 -6.94
C ALA A 74 0.95 3.32 -6.41
N ILE A 75 0.21 4.35 -6.00
CA ILE A 75 0.77 5.61 -5.53
C ILE A 75 0.58 5.71 -4.02
N PHE A 76 1.67 5.93 -3.29
CA PHE A 76 1.68 6.24 -1.86
C PHE A 76 2.25 7.63 -1.64
N HIS A 77 1.44 8.55 -1.11
CA HIS A 77 1.87 9.91 -0.83
C HIS A 77 1.35 10.40 0.52
N ASN A 78 2.23 10.92 1.37
CA ASN A 78 1.90 11.37 2.71
C ASN A 78 1.24 10.28 3.58
N CYS A 79 1.68 9.03 3.43
CA CYS A 79 1.15 7.89 4.17
C CYS A 79 1.96 7.58 5.44
N ASP A 80 1.28 7.03 6.45
CA ASP A 80 1.93 6.37 7.58
C ASP A 80 2.02 4.87 7.31
N LEU A 81 3.20 4.39 6.90
CA LEU A 81 3.52 3.00 6.60
C LEU A 81 4.38 2.34 7.68
N CYS A 82 4.42 2.91 8.90
CA CYS A 82 5.23 2.37 9.98
C CYS A 82 4.90 0.89 10.24
N ASN A 83 5.93 0.04 10.33
CA ASN A 83 5.78 -1.42 10.53
C ASN A 83 4.97 -2.16 9.45
N ALA A 84 4.70 -1.55 8.30
CA ALA A 84 4.04 -2.23 7.19
C ALA A 84 4.96 -3.31 6.59
N ASP A 85 4.37 -4.39 6.07
CA ASP A 85 5.11 -5.52 5.52
C ASP A 85 5.01 -5.55 3.98
N PHE A 86 6.09 -5.18 3.31
CA PHE A 86 6.31 -5.25 1.86
C PHE A 86 7.35 -6.34 1.50
N SER A 87 7.62 -7.29 2.40
CA SER A 87 8.76 -8.22 2.27
C SER A 87 8.71 -9.13 1.04
N SER A 88 7.54 -9.31 0.43
CA SER A 88 7.34 -10.11 -0.78
C SER A 88 6.44 -9.44 -1.82
N SER A 89 6.24 -8.13 -1.73
CA SER A 89 5.59 -7.36 -2.79
C SER A 89 6.57 -7.11 -3.95
N THR A 90 6.00 -6.70 -5.08
CA THR A 90 6.75 -6.34 -6.30
C THR A 90 6.32 -4.98 -6.81
N GLN A 91 7.22 -4.29 -7.51
CA GLN A 91 6.96 -2.97 -8.10
C GLN A 91 6.67 -1.90 -7.03
N CYS A 92 7.40 -1.94 -5.92
CA CYS A 92 7.30 -0.93 -4.87
C CYS A 92 8.03 0.33 -5.32
N ASP A 93 7.26 1.36 -5.68
CA ASP A 93 7.76 2.72 -5.85
C ASP A 93 7.25 3.59 -4.69
N ILE A 94 7.89 3.44 -3.53
CA ILE A 94 7.54 4.17 -2.31
C ILE A 94 8.65 5.17 -2.02
N ASP A 95 8.30 6.45 -2.07
CA ASP A 95 9.22 7.52 -1.72
C ASP A 95 9.30 7.69 -0.18
N PRO A 96 10.45 7.38 0.46
CA PRO A 96 10.63 7.57 1.90
C PRO A 96 10.69 9.05 2.33
N LYS A 97 10.86 10.02 1.42
CA LYS A 97 10.84 11.45 1.76
C LYS A 97 9.41 11.95 1.98
N SER A 98 8.42 11.35 1.32
CA SER A 98 7.01 11.72 1.42
C SER A 98 6.17 10.74 2.25
N ASN A 99 6.75 9.64 2.76
CA ASN A 99 6.03 8.65 3.55
C ASN A 99 6.80 8.26 4.83
N LYS A 100 6.08 7.95 5.91
CA LYS A 100 6.70 7.40 7.13
C LYS A 100 6.86 5.89 6.99
N ILE A 101 8.10 5.41 6.96
CA ILE A 101 8.42 4.00 6.72
C ILE A 101 9.20 3.34 7.87
N GLU A 102 9.18 3.92 9.07
CA GLU A 102 9.94 3.37 10.20
C GLU A 102 9.51 1.92 10.48
N LYS A 103 10.50 1.02 10.51
CA LYS A 103 10.33 -0.44 10.71
C LYS A 103 9.47 -1.12 9.64
N ALA A 104 9.16 -0.46 8.53
CA ALA A 104 8.57 -1.13 7.38
C ALA A 104 9.57 -2.16 6.83
N LYS A 105 9.07 -3.30 6.36
CA LYS A 105 9.90 -4.38 5.83
C LYS A 105 9.83 -4.38 4.33
N PHE A 106 10.98 -4.45 3.66
CA PHE A 106 11.09 -4.56 2.21
C PHE A 106 11.99 -5.75 1.86
N SER A 107 11.80 -6.32 0.68
CA SER A 107 12.77 -7.26 0.12
C SER A 107 14.06 -6.54 -0.26
N PHE A 108 15.16 -7.26 -0.47
CA PHE A 108 16.42 -6.65 -0.95
C PHE A 108 16.22 -5.94 -2.31
N ALA A 109 15.46 -6.55 -3.22
CA ALA A 109 15.17 -5.97 -4.52
C ALA A 109 14.37 -4.66 -4.39
N GLU A 110 13.29 -4.66 -3.61
CA GLU A 110 12.44 -3.48 -3.46
C GLU A 110 13.09 -2.39 -2.58
N ALA A 111 13.99 -2.76 -1.66
CA ALA A 111 14.77 -1.79 -0.90
C ALA A 111 15.65 -0.91 -1.80
N SER A 112 16.08 -1.41 -2.97
CA SER A 112 16.80 -0.60 -3.95
C SER A 112 15.97 0.54 -4.50
N GLY A 113 14.66 0.33 -4.73
CA GLY A 113 13.75 1.35 -5.21
C GLY A 113 13.63 2.54 -4.26
N LEU A 114 13.72 2.31 -2.95
CA LEU A 114 13.71 3.37 -1.94
C LEU A 114 14.89 4.33 -2.07
N LEU A 115 16.02 3.86 -2.61
CA LEU A 115 17.24 4.65 -2.74
C LEU A 115 17.15 5.67 -3.88
N HIS A 116 16.25 5.46 -4.86
CA HIS A 116 16.01 6.43 -5.93
C HIS A 116 15.56 7.79 -5.40
N ALA A 117 14.80 7.81 -4.30
CA ALA A 117 14.39 9.06 -3.66
C ALA A 117 15.58 9.90 -3.18
N PHE A 118 16.76 9.30 -2.99
CA PHE A 118 17.98 9.97 -2.56
C PHE A 118 19.01 10.16 -3.68
N ASP A 119 18.63 9.92 -4.94
CA ASP A 119 19.53 9.96 -6.10
C ASP A 119 20.72 8.98 -5.97
N ILE A 120 20.52 7.85 -5.27
CA ILE A 120 21.53 6.81 -5.06
C ILE A 120 21.33 5.70 -6.10
N THR A 121 22.44 5.27 -6.72
CA THR A 121 22.48 4.13 -7.66
C THR A 121 23.23 2.96 -7.03
N ILE A 122 22.68 1.75 -7.14
CA ILE A 122 23.36 0.50 -6.75
C ILE A 122 24.20 0.01 -7.94
N VAL A 123 25.44 -0.43 -7.68
CA VAL A 123 26.39 -0.94 -8.68
C VAL A 123 26.80 -2.39 -8.41
#